data_AF-H2CLT5-F1
#
_entry.id   AF-H2CLT5-F1
#
_cell.length_a   1.000
_cell.length_b   1.000
_cell.length_c   1.000
_cell.angle_alpha   90.00
_cell.angle_beta   90.00
_cell.angle_gamma   90.00
#
_symmetry.space_group_name_H-M   'P 1'
#
loop_
_entity.id
_entity.type
_entity.pdbx_description
1 polymer ?
#
loop_
_entity_poly.entity_id
_entity_poly.type
_entity_poly.pdbx_seq_one_letter_code
_entity_poly.pdbx_strand_id
1 'polypeptide(L)' 'MKRLAVLAVVGLIVALTFAGGCRGCQKEGADIPPQCGECLELPTGEVCTVRGTMRNSCLAICVGAKIECNGPCPCAAGE' A
#
# COMPACT_ATOMS: atom_id res chain seq x y z
N MET A 1 23.46 48.71 1.98
CA MET A 1 22.28 48.41 1.11
C MET A 1 22.49 47.19 0.20
N LYS A 2 23.49 47.17 -0.70
CA LYS A 2 23.71 46.03 -1.65
C LYS A 2 23.94 44.66 -1.00
N ARG A 3 24.74 44.57 0.09
CA ARG A 3 25.00 43.30 0.79
C ARG A 3 23.77 42.73 1.49
N LEU A 4 22.94 43.59 2.08
CA LEU A 4 21.67 43.21 2.70
C LEU A 4 20.67 42.69 1.67
N ALA A 5 20.60 43.33 0.50
CA ALA A 5 19.77 42.87 -0.62
C ALA A 5 20.22 41.50 -1.16
N VAL A 6 21.54 41.28 -1.29
CA VAL A 6 22.10 39.99 -1.73
C VAL A 6 21.78 38.88 -0.72
N LEU A 7 21.94 39.14 0.58
CA LEU A 7 21.59 38.15 1.62
C LEU A 7 20.10 37.81 1.62
N ALA A 8 19.22 38.80 1.41
CA ALA A 8 17.78 38.58 1.31
C ALA A 8 17.41 37.72 0.09
N VAL A 9 18.02 37.98 -1.07
CA VAL A 9 17.79 37.20 -2.29
C VAL A 9 18.29 35.77 -2.15
N VAL A 10 19.49 35.57 -1.58
CA VAL A 10 20.04 34.22 -1.35
C VAL A 10 19.18 33.44 -0.36
N GLY A 11 18.74 34.07 0.74
CA GLY A 11 17.83 33.46 1.70
C GLY A 11 16.50 33.04 1.08
N LEU A 12 15.95 33.86 0.17
CA LEU A 12 14.70 33.57 -0.53
C LEU A 12 14.86 32.42 -1.54
N ILE A 13 15.97 32.37 -2.29
CA ILE A 13 16.28 31.26 -3.20
C ILE A 13 16.43 29.94 -2.44
N VAL A 14 17.13 29.94 -1.31
CA VAL A 14 17.29 28.76 -0.45
C VAL A 14 15.94 28.30 0.11
N ALA A 15 15.09 29.22 0.57
CA ALA A 15 13.76 28.86 1.06
C ALA A 15 12.89 28.21 -0.03
N LEU A 16 12.97 28.72 -1.27
CA LEU A 16 12.24 28.18 -2.42
C LEU A 16 12.73 26.79 -2.85
N THR A 17 14.03 26.48 -2.73
CA THR A 17 14.56 25.16 -3.10
C THR A 17 14.31 24.11 -2.01
N PHE A 18 14.29 24.48 -0.74
CA PHE A 18 14.06 23.54 0.37
C PHE A 18 12.57 23.21 0.59
N ALA A 19 11.64 24.07 0.16
CA ALA A 19 10.21 23.77 0.21
C ALA A 19 9.76 22.69 -0.80
N GLY A 20 10.61 22.36 -1.79
CA GLY A 20 10.34 21.37 -2.83
C GLY A 20 10.83 19.94 -2.54
N GLY A 21 11.33 19.66 -1.32
CA GLY A 21 11.73 18.30 -0.96
C GLY A 21 10.53 17.36 -0.88
N CYS A 22 10.53 16.28 -1.66
CA CYS A 22 9.48 15.25 -1.63
C CYS A 22 9.22 14.79 -0.19
N ARG A 23 8.02 15.05 0.33
CA ARG A 23 7.55 14.53 1.62
C ARG A 23 7.23 13.03 1.53
N GLY A 24 8.27 12.20 1.33
CA GLY A 24 8.17 10.74 1.37
C GLY A 24 7.18 10.13 0.36
N CYS A 25 7.14 8.80 0.29
CA CYS A 25 6.13 8.09 -0.48
C CYS A 25 4.88 7.92 0.40
N GLN A 26 3.77 8.55 0.02
CA GLN A 26 2.44 8.23 0.54
C GLN A 26 2.11 6.78 0.10
N LYS A 27 2.28 5.80 0.99
CA LYS A 27 1.73 4.45 0.74
C LYS A 27 0.23 4.50 0.99
N GLU A 28 -0.53 4.82 -0.04
CA GLU A 28 -1.96 4.45 -0.10
C GLU A 28 -2.03 2.96 -0.40
N GLY A 29 -1.86 2.14 0.64
CA GLY A 29 -1.98 0.69 0.58
C GLY A 29 -3.14 0.27 1.47
N ALA A 30 -4.05 -0.53 0.91
CA ALA A 30 -5.15 -1.19 1.61
C ALA A 30 -4.72 -1.71 3.00
N ASP A 31 -5.66 -1.77 3.95
CA ASP A 31 -5.51 -2.28 5.34
C ASP A 31 -5.02 -3.75 5.41
N ILE A 32 -3.85 -4.00 4.86
CA ILE A 32 -3.18 -5.28 4.78
C ILE A 32 -2.02 -5.16 5.76
N PRO A 33 -1.94 -6.06 6.76
CA PRO A 33 -0.85 -6.06 7.71
C PRO A 33 0.49 -6.10 6.97
N PRO A 34 1.52 -5.35 7.41
CA PRO A 34 2.80 -5.29 6.72
C PRO A 34 3.47 -6.67 6.56
N GLN A 35 3.18 -7.60 7.46
CA GLN A 35 3.62 -9.01 7.40
C GLN A 35 2.94 -9.86 6.31
N CYS A 36 1.88 -9.33 5.67
CA CYS A 36 1.20 -10.01 4.57
C CYS A 36 1.70 -9.52 3.20
N GLY A 37 2.75 -8.69 3.17
CA GLY A 37 3.31 -8.12 1.95
C GLY A 37 3.76 -9.19 0.96
N GLU A 38 4.47 -10.22 1.43
CA GLU A 38 4.93 -11.32 0.56
C GLU A 38 3.77 -12.04 -0.15
N CYS A 39 2.61 -12.17 0.48
CA CYS A 39 1.44 -12.83 -0.13
C CYS A 39 0.88 -12.10 -1.36
N LEU A 40 1.22 -10.81 -1.56
CA LEU A 40 0.77 -10.03 -2.71
C LEU A 40 1.43 -10.46 -4.00
N GLU A 41 2.65 -10.99 -3.92
CA GLU A 41 3.45 -11.40 -5.07
C GLU A 41 3.30 -12.90 -5.40
N LEU A 42 2.61 -13.66 -4.55
CA LEU A 42 2.42 -15.10 -4.74
C LEU A 42 1.33 -15.40 -5.79
N PRO A 43 1.66 -16.08 -6.91
CA PRO A 43 0.68 -16.55 -7.87
C PRO A 43 0.01 -17.82 -7.32
N THR A 44 -0.99 -17.61 -6.48
CA THR A 44 -1.81 -18.68 -5.89
C THR A 44 -3.25 -18.37 -6.28
N GLY A 45 -4.04 -19.36 -6.69
CA GLY A 45 -5.39 -19.12 -7.23
C GLY A 45 -6.33 -18.47 -6.20
N GLU A 46 -7.39 -17.84 -6.70
CA GLU A 46 -8.41 -17.21 -5.86
C GLU A 46 -9.06 -18.21 -4.89
N VAL A 47 -9.50 -17.71 -3.74
CA VAL A 47 -10.23 -18.50 -2.74
C VAL A 47 -11.43 -17.72 -2.21
N CYS A 48 -12.50 -18.42 -1.88
CA CYS A 48 -13.65 -17.83 -1.23
C CYS A 48 -13.44 -17.88 0.28
N THR A 49 -13.68 -16.76 0.95
CA THR A 49 -13.57 -16.66 2.41
C THR A 49 -14.85 -16.11 3.00
N VAL A 50 -14.99 -16.18 4.32
CA VAL A 50 -16.08 -15.51 5.06
C VAL A 50 -16.15 -13.99 4.84
N ARG A 51 -15.10 -13.37 4.26
CA ARG A 51 -15.02 -11.94 3.92
C ARG A 51 -15.21 -11.67 2.43
N GLY A 52 -15.48 -12.70 1.62
CA GLY A 52 -15.55 -12.64 0.16
C GLY A 52 -14.34 -13.29 -0.53
N THR A 53 -14.28 -13.13 -1.86
CA THR A 53 -13.19 -13.68 -2.67
C THR A 53 -11.87 -12.97 -2.36
N MET A 54 -10.84 -13.75 -2.05
CA MET A 54 -9.48 -13.26 -1.88
C MET A 54 -8.60 -13.76 -3.01
N ARG A 55 -7.69 -12.91 -3.47
CA ARG A 55 -6.80 -13.16 -4.62
C ARG A 55 -6.01 -14.44 -4.48
N ASN A 56 -5.69 -14.82 -3.24
CA ASN A 56 -5.09 -16.10 -2.96
C ASN A 56 -5.25 -16.56 -1.50
N SER A 57 -4.94 -17.84 -1.28
CA SER A 57 -4.95 -18.49 0.03
C SER A 57 -3.94 -17.92 1.03
N CYS A 58 -2.76 -17.48 0.57
CA CYS A 58 -1.75 -16.85 1.45
C CYS A 58 -2.32 -15.59 2.12
N LEU A 59 -2.93 -14.71 1.32
CA LEU A 59 -3.55 -13.48 1.77
C LEU A 59 -4.70 -13.78 2.74
N ALA A 60 -5.53 -14.79 2.42
CA ALA A 60 -6.63 -15.22 3.29
C ALA A 60 -6.15 -15.68 4.66
N ILE A 61 -5.15 -16.56 4.70
CA ILE A 61 -4.56 -17.06 5.94
C ILE A 61 -3.90 -15.91 6.71
N CYS A 62 -3.16 -15.03 6.03
CA CYS A 62 -2.40 -13.96 6.68
C CYS A 62 -3.30 -12.94 7.39
N VAL A 63 -4.45 -12.60 6.80
CA VAL A 63 -5.44 -11.71 7.43
C VAL A 63 -6.41 -12.45 8.37
N GLY A 64 -6.22 -13.75 8.58
CA GLY A 64 -7.08 -14.59 9.41
C GLY A 64 -8.48 -14.83 8.85
N ALA A 65 -8.67 -14.70 7.54
CA ALA A 65 -9.94 -15.01 6.88
C ALA A 65 -10.06 -16.52 6.67
N LYS A 66 -11.11 -17.12 7.23
CA LYS A 66 -11.43 -18.54 7.04
C LYS A 66 -11.82 -18.79 5.58
N ILE A 67 -11.11 -19.68 4.91
CA ILE A 67 -11.43 -20.15 3.55
C ILE A 67 -12.61 -21.12 3.62
N GLU A 68 -13.61 -20.90 2.77
CA GLU A 68 -14.81 -21.74 2.66
C GLU A 68 -14.68 -22.75 1.53
N CYS A 69 -14.20 -22.32 0.35
CA CYS A 69 -13.93 -23.18 -0.80
C CYS A 69 -12.75 -22.65 -1.62
N ASN A 70 -12.21 -23.50 -2.50
CA ASN A 70 -11.16 -23.10 -3.43
C ASN A 70 -11.79 -22.48 -4.69
N GLY A 71 -11.23 -21.38 -5.18
CA GLY A 71 -11.84 -20.59 -6.26
C GLY A 71 -12.66 -19.40 -5.74
N PRO A 72 -13.18 -18.56 -6.64
CA PRO A 72 -13.93 -17.37 -6.25
C PRO A 72 -15.30 -17.72 -5.64
N CYS A 73 -15.80 -16.84 -4.77
CA CYS A 73 -17.20 -16.90 -4.34
C CYS A 73 -18.16 -16.60 -5.51
N PRO A 74 -19.40 -17.14 -5.49
CA PRO A 74 -19.91 -18.10 -4.51
C PRO A 74 -19.32 -19.50 -4.73
N CYS A 75 -19.19 -20.26 -3.65
CA CYS A 75 -18.79 -21.67 -3.72
C CYS A 75 -19.77 -22.47 -4.57
N ALA A 76 -19.25 -23.39 -5.37
CA ALA A 76 -20.06 -24.33 -6.11
C ALA A 76 -20.81 -25.25 -5.15
N ALA A 77 -22.00 -25.70 -5.57
CA ALA A 77 -22.79 -26.62 -4.77
C ALA A 77 -22.04 -27.96 -4.64
N GLY A 78 -21.52 -28.24 -3.44
CA GLY A 78 -20.80 -29.47 -3.11
C GLY A 78 -19.35 -29.30 -2.63
N GLU A 79 -18.89 -28.07 -2.44
CA GLU A 79 -17.59 -27.74 -1.82
C GLU A 79 -17.64 -27.59 -0.28
#